data_AF-A0A317YNG3-F1
#
_entry.id   AF-A0A317YNG3-F1
#
_cell.length_a   1.000
_cell.length_b   1.000
_cell.length_c   1.000
_cell.angle_alpha   90.00
_cell.angle_beta   90.00
_cell.angle_gamma   90.00
#
_symmetry.space_group_name_H-M   'P 1'
#
loop_
_entity.id
_entity.type
_entity.pdbx_description
1 polymer ?
#
loop_
_entity_poly.entity_id
_entity_poly.type
_entity_poly.pdbx_seq_one_letter_code
_entity_poly.pdbx_strand_id
1 'polypeptide(L)' 'MLMKERRSNNMQSKEDFIEMRVPASAEYVSLIRLTLAGVFLRAGATYDDIEDAKIAVSEAVINAVKHAYKEKN' A
#
# COMPACT_ATOMS: atom_id res chain seq x y z
N MET A 1 -44.49 20.68 13.84
CA MET A 1 -44.05 19.35 14.30
C MET A 1 -43.92 18.45 13.09
N LEU A 2 -42.68 18.14 12.68
CA LEU A 2 -42.25 16.98 11.88
C LEU A 2 -40.73 17.17 11.65
N MET A 3 -39.93 16.84 12.68
CA MET A 3 -38.49 16.66 12.53
C MET A 3 -38.28 15.40 11.69
N LYS A 4 -37.79 15.58 10.47
CA LYS A 4 -37.36 14.46 9.63
C LYS A 4 -35.98 14.04 10.13
N GLU A 5 -35.98 12.99 10.92
CA GLU A 5 -34.81 12.34 11.51
C GLU A 5 -33.82 11.98 10.39
N ARG A 6 -32.72 12.74 10.29
CA ARG A 6 -31.57 12.40 9.45
C ARG A 6 -30.92 11.17 10.08
N ARG A 7 -31.22 9.98 9.57
CA ARG A 7 -30.42 8.78 9.87
C ARG A 7 -29.00 9.05 9.38
N SER A 8 -28.09 9.26 10.32
CA SER A 8 -26.65 9.18 10.07
C SER A 8 -26.33 7.74 9.71
N ASN A 9 -26.33 7.41 8.42
CA ASN A 9 -25.76 6.16 7.94
C ASN A 9 -24.25 6.25 8.18
N ASN A 10 -23.77 5.65 9.27
CA ASN A 10 -22.36 5.36 9.45
C ASN A 10 -22.00 4.23 8.45
N MET A 11 -21.66 4.63 7.22
CA MET A 11 -21.17 3.70 6.21
C MET A 11 -19.70 3.45 6.49
N GLN A 12 -19.42 2.54 7.44
CA GLN A 12 -18.09 1.99 7.60
C GLN A 12 -17.81 1.15 6.35
N SER A 13 -17.07 1.71 5.37
CA SER A 13 -16.48 0.89 4.32
C SER A 13 -15.55 -0.11 5.00
N LYS A 14 -15.83 -1.40 4.81
CA LYS A 14 -14.94 -2.46 5.25
C LYS A 14 -13.82 -2.53 4.21
N GLU A 15 -12.77 -1.76 4.41
CA GLU A 15 -11.58 -1.80 3.56
C GLU A 15 -10.74 -3.02 3.91
N ASP A 16 -10.31 -3.77 2.89
CA ASP A 16 -9.41 -4.90 3.06
C ASP A 16 -7.97 -4.37 3.17
N PHE A 17 -7.25 -4.78 4.22
CA PHE A 17 -5.87 -4.36 4.46
C PHE A 17 -4.90 -5.52 4.24
N ILE A 18 -3.77 -5.21 3.60
CA ILE A 18 -2.67 -6.15 3.37
C ILE A 18 -1.41 -5.56 3.99
N GLU A 19 -0.82 -6.27 4.95
CA GLU A 19 0.45 -5.90 5.60
C GLU A 19 1.54 -6.92 5.24
N MET A 20 2.76 -6.43 5.00
CA MET A 20 3.94 -7.26 4.79
C MET A 20 5.13 -6.67 5.55
N ARG A 21 5.90 -7.54 6.19
CA ARG A 21 7.16 -7.19 6.87
C ARG A 21 8.31 -7.97 6.25
N VAL A 22 9.36 -7.25 5.90
CA VAL A 22 10.58 -7.82 5.30
C VAL A 22 11.82 -7.19 5.95
N PRO A 23 12.98 -7.86 5.91
CA PRO A 23 14.25 -7.25 6.28
C PRO A 23 14.52 -5.99 5.46
N ALA A 24 15.22 -5.03 6.05
CA ALA A 24 15.63 -3.79 5.39
C ALA A 24 16.80 -4.04 4.41
N SER A 25 16.52 -4.79 3.33
CA SER A 25 17.46 -5.10 2.27
C SER A 25 16.83 -4.87 0.90
N ALA A 26 17.63 -4.36 -0.04
CA ALA A 26 17.20 -4.11 -1.42
C ALA A 26 16.75 -5.38 -2.15
N GLU A 27 17.21 -6.55 -1.71
CA GLU A 27 16.83 -7.85 -2.28
C GLU A 27 15.32 -8.12 -2.21
N TYR A 28 14.62 -7.54 -1.24
CA TYR A 28 13.18 -7.74 -1.05
C TYR A 28 12.31 -6.79 -1.90
N VAL A 29 12.90 -5.81 -2.60
CA VAL A 29 12.15 -4.87 -3.45
C VAL A 29 11.38 -5.58 -4.57
N SER A 30 11.97 -6.64 -5.15
CA SER A 30 11.32 -7.45 -6.18
C SER A 30 10.07 -8.18 -5.64
N LEU A 31 10.16 -8.74 -4.43
CA LEU A 31 9.06 -9.42 -3.75
C LEU A 31 7.90 -8.45 -3.47
N ILE A 32 8.21 -7.26 -2.95
CA ILE A 32 7.20 -6.21 -2.68
C ILE A 32 6.46 -5.81 -3.95
N ARG A 33 7.20 -5.56 -5.04
CA ARG A 33 6.60 -5.20 -6.34
C ARG A 33 5.72 -6.31 -6.91
N LEU A 34 6.11 -7.58 -6.75
CA LEU A 34 5.32 -8.71 -7.24
C LEU A 34 4.01 -8.85 -6.45
N THR A 35 4.08 -8.77 -5.12
CA THR A 35 2.90 -8.79 -4.26
C THR A 35 1.95 -7.64 -4.59
N LEU A 36 2.48 -6.42 -4.73
CA LEU A 36 1.70 -5.23 -5.10
C LEU A 36 0.96 -5.43 -6.43
N ALA A 37 1.67 -5.93 -7.45
CA ALA A 37 1.07 -6.21 -8.75
C ALA A 37 -0.09 -7.20 -8.66
N GLY A 38 0.08 -8.30 -7.91
CA GLY A 38 -0.98 -9.29 -7.71
C GLY A 38 -2.20 -8.72 -7.00
N VAL A 39 -2.00 -7.85 -6.00
CA VAL A 39 -3.08 -7.16 -5.28
C VAL A 39 -3.82 -6.19 -6.20
N PHE A 40 -3.09 -5.37 -6.96
CA PHE A 40 -3.68 -4.36 -7.84
C PHE A 40 -4.43 -5.00 -9.02
N LEU A 41 -3.89 -6.08 -9.58
CA LEU A 41 -4.60 -6.90 -10.58
C LEU A 41 -5.94 -7.41 -10.05
N ARG A 42 -5.96 -7.92 -8.81
CA ARG A 42 -7.20 -8.37 -8.15
C ARG A 42 -8.17 -7.23 -7.86
N ALA A 43 -7.64 -6.02 -7.63
CA ALA A 43 -8.44 -4.82 -7.42
C ALA A 43 -8.94 -4.17 -8.72
N GLY A 44 -8.55 -4.70 -9.90
CA GLY A 44 -8.97 -4.17 -11.20
C GLY A 44 -8.22 -2.92 -11.65
N ALA A 45 -7.03 -2.66 -11.11
CA ALA A 45 -6.18 -1.55 -11.53
C ALA A 45 -5.69 -1.71 -12.98
N THR A 46 -5.42 -0.60 -13.65
CA THR A 46 -4.87 -0.63 -15.01
C THR A 46 -3.40 -1.03 -15.00
N TYR A 47 -2.87 -1.39 -16.18
CA TYR A 47 -1.45 -1.69 -16.32
C TYR A 47 -0.57 -0.50 -15.90
N ASP A 48 -0.93 0.71 -16.32
CA ASP A 48 -0.19 1.93 -16.01
C ASP A 48 -0.22 2.21 -14.49
N ASP A 49 -1.38 2.06 -13.84
CA ASP A 49 -1.49 2.20 -12.38
C ASP A 49 -0.55 1.22 -11.64
N ILE A 50 -0.44 -0.01 -12.13
CA ILE A 50 0.43 -1.04 -11.54
C ILE A 50 1.90 -0.67 -11.72
N GLU A 51 2.31 -0.21 -12.90
CA GLU A 51 3.69 0.17 -13.17
C GLU A 51 4.10 1.42 -12.38
N ASP A 52 3.22 2.42 -12.30
CA ASP A 52 3.44 3.62 -11.48
C ASP A 52 3.56 3.27 -10.00
N ALA A 53 2.69 2.39 -9.50
CA ALA A 53 2.74 1.94 -8.11
C ALA A 53 4.02 1.15 -7.79
N LYS A 54 4.53 0.34 -8.74
CA LYS A 54 5.81 -0.36 -8.60
C LYS A 54 7.00 0.60 -8.50
N ILE A 55 6.98 1.70 -9.26
CA ILE A 55 8.02 2.73 -9.17
C ILE A 55 7.94 3.41 -7.81
N ALA A 56 6.75 3.87 -7.41
CA ALA A 56 6.53 4.56 -6.14
C ALA A 56 6.98 3.71 -4.93
N VAL A 57 6.62 2.42 -4.90
CA VAL A 57 7.02 1.54 -3.79
C VAL A 57 8.53 1.26 -3.79
N SER A 58 9.15 1.19 -4.98
CA SER A 58 10.60 0.97 -5.08
C SER A 58 11.37 2.13 -4.47
N GLU A 59 11.00 3.36 -4.80
CA GLU A 59 11.62 4.56 -4.22
C GLU A 59 11.39 4.63 -2.70
N ALA A 60 10.17 4.33 -2.24
CA ALA A 60 9.86 4.30 -0.81
C ALA A 60 10.71 3.27 -0.04
N VAL A 61 10.84 2.04 -0.57
CA VAL A 61 11.64 0.98 0.06
C VAL A 61 13.13 1.30 0.02
N ILE A 62 13.64 1.79 -1.12
CA ILE A 62 15.04 2.21 -1.25
C ILE A 62 15.36 3.33 -0.25
N ASN A 63 14.46 4.30 -0.11
CA ASN A 63 14.61 5.37 0.88
C ASN A 63 14.65 4.82 2.30
N ALA A 64 13.73 3.90 2.65
CA ALA A 64 13.72 3.25 3.95
C ALA A 64 15.03 2.48 4.23
N VAL A 65 15.48 1.65 3.28
CA VAL A 65 16.72 0.86 3.43
C VAL A 65 17.94 1.76 3.57
N LYS A 66 18.08 2.81 2.73
CA LYS A 66 19.27 3.68 2.71
C LYS A 66 19.34 4.66 3.87
N HIS A 67 18.19 5.14 4.37
CA HIS A 67 18.15 6.27 5.29
C HIS A 67 17.63 5.91 6.68
N ALA A 68 16.73 4.95 6.82
CA ALA A 68 16.15 4.62 8.12
C ALA A 68 17.02 3.67 8.95
N TYR A 69 17.83 2.83 8.31
CA TYR A 69 18.65 1.79 8.96
C TYR A 69 20.15 2.03 8.86
N LYS A 70 20.58 3.29 8.65
CA LYS A 70 22.00 3.66 8.76
C LYS A 70 22.51 3.21 10.13
N GLU A 71 23.62 2.49 10.12
CA GLU A 71 24.24 1.86 11.28
C GLU A 71 24.14 2.72 12.54
N LYS A 72 23.41 2.23 13.54
CA LYS A 72 23.74 2.56 14.92
C LYS A 72 25.06 1.84 15.20
N ASN A 73 26.15 2.62 15.27
CA ASN A 73 27.37 2.21 15.94
C ASN A 73 27.05 1.66 17.34
#